data_AF-A0A2L2Z2C6-F1
#
_entry.id   AF-A0A2L2Z2C6-F1
#
_cell.length_a   1.000
_cell.length_b   1.000
_cell.length_c   1.000
_cell.angle_alpha   90.00
_cell.angle_beta   90.00
_cell.angle_gamma   90.00
#
_symmetry.space_group_name_H-M   'P 1'
#
loop_
_entity.id
_entity.type
_entity.pdbx_description
1 polymer ?
#
loop_
_entity_poly.entity_id
_entity_poly.type
_entity_poly.pdbx_seq_one_letter_code
_entity_poly.pdbx_strand_id
1 'polypeptide(L)'
;IAWTHLGIVDRQKQVATLMKDKTIDIARRFKLACKFCLNTELRNLWKRMGARKKKDYLYECNGYSKMDMLVRYWTLMTSGRFLVSDMHSFTINQVMFEHVQYSKNVKNMAYFWAKMTLIQRRETFLNFFMNKEVL
;
A
#
# COMPACT_ATOMS: atom_id res chain seq x y z
N ILE A 1 -4.71 -17.00 -16.69
CA ILE A 1 -5.03 -15.54 -16.65
C ILE A 1 -6.45 -15.41 -16.12
N ALA A 2 -6.67 -14.64 -15.05
CA ALA A 2 -8.01 -14.41 -14.51
C ALA A 2 -8.59 -13.11 -15.08
N TRP A 3 -9.69 -13.23 -15.82
CA TRP A 3 -10.46 -12.11 -16.36
C TRP A 3 -11.60 -11.74 -15.40
N THR A 4 -11.92 -10.45 -15.30
CA THR A 4 -13.16 -9.96 -14.70
C THR A 4 -14.33 -10.17 -15.67
N HIS A 5 -15.57 -10.08 -15.18
CA HIS A 5 -16.78 -10.12 -16.02
C HIS A 5 -16.83 -9.01 -17.09
N LEU A 6 -15.98 -7.98 -16.95
CA LEU A 6 -15.81 -6.87 -17.90
C LEU A 6 -14.64 -7.09 -18.88
N GLY A 7 -14.06 -8.30 -18.94
CA GLY A 7 -12.93 -8.57 -19.83
C GLY A 7 -11.65 -7.83 -19.44
N ILE A 8 -11.52 -7.36 -18.19
CA ILE A 8 -10.30 -6.73 -17.66
C ILE A 8 -9.52 -7.76 -16.85
N VAL A 9 -8.21 -7.81 -17.01
CA VAL A 9 -7.33 -8.69 -16.23
C VAL A 9 -7.42 -8.34 -14.73
N ASP A 10 -7.86 -9.28 -13.89
CA ASP A 10 -7.85 -9.09 -12.44
C ASP A 10 -6.44 -9.31 -11.89
N ARG A 11 -5.63 -8.25 -11.97
CA ARG A 11 -4.23 -8.25 -11.51
C ARG A 11 -4.10 -8.60 -10.03
N GLN A 12 -5.05 -8.19 -9.17
CA GLN A 12 -5.02 -8.58 -7.76
C GLN A 12 -5.21 -10.09 -7.58
N LYS A 13 -6.20 -10.69 -8.26
CA LYS A 13 -6.45 -12.14 -8.16
C LYS A 13 -5.26 -12.95 -8.69
N GLN A 14 -4.62 -12.48 -9.76
CA GLN A 14 -3.39 -13.10 -10.27
C GLN A 14 -2.24 -13.00 -9.28
N VAL A 15 -2.01 -11.83 -8.68
CA VAL A 15 -0.98 -11.65 -7.67
C VAL A 15 -1.26 -12.49 -6.43
N ALA A 16 -2.50 -12.56 -5.97
CA ALA A 16 -2.89 -13.43 -4.85
C ALA A 16 -2.59 -14.92 -5.14
N THR A 17 -2.81 -15.39 -6.37
CA THR A 17 -2.42 -16.74 -6.79
C THR A 17 -0.90 -16.89 -6.82
N LEU A 18 -0.19 -15.93 -7.40
CA LEU A 18 1.28 -15.92 -7.46
C LEU A 18 1.93 -15.97 -6.06
N MET A 19 1.30 -15.36 -5.06
CA MET A 19 1.78 -15.36 -3.68
C MET A 19 1.71 -16.74 -2.99
N LYS A 20 0.87 -17.65 -3.50
CA LYS A 20 0.80 -19.04 -3.00
C LYS A 20 2.01 -19.86 -3.44
N ASP A 21 2.70 -19.46 -4.51
CA ASP A 21 3.92 -20.10 -4.96
C ASP A 21 5.03 -19.93 -3.91
N LYS A 22 5.52 -21.06 -3.39
CA LYS A 22 6.58 -21.08 -2.36
C LYS A 22 7.98 -20.91 -2.95
N THR A 23 8.15 -21.09 -4.25
CA THR A 23 9.43 -20.87 -4.95
C THR A 23 9.83 -19.39 -4.97
N ILE A 24 8.83 -18.49 -4.91
CA ILE A 24 9.07 -17.05 -4.83
C ILE A 24 9.49 -16.67 -3.41
N ASP A 25 10.62 -15.97 -3.31
CA ASP A 25 11.13 -15.47 -2.02
C ASP A 25 10.07 -14.68 -1.24
N ILE A 26 10.03 -14.90 0.07
CA ILE A 26 9.03 -14.29 0.96
C ILE A 26 9.09 -12.76 0.94
N ALA A 27 10.26 -12.15 0.75
CA ALA A 27 10.38 -10.69 0.66
C ALA A 27 9.80 -10.17 -0.66
N ARG A 28 9.99 -10.89 -1.78
CA ARG A 28 9.35 -10.53 -3.06
C ARG A 28 7.83 -10.64 -2.98
N ARG A 29 7.31 -11.72 -2.39
CA ARG A 29 5.87 -11.88 -2.15
C ARG A 29 5.32 -10.79 -1.24
N PHE A 30 6.05 -10.41 -0.20
CA PHE A 30 5.66 -9.32 0.69
C PHE A 30 5.57 -7.98 -0.05
N LYS A 31 6.58 -7.63 -0.87
CA LYS A 31 6.55 -6.42 -1.72
C LYS A 31 5.35 -6.40 -2.65
N LEU A 32 5.02 -7.52 -3.29
CA LEU A 32 3.82 -7.66 -4.13
C LEU A 32 2.53 -7.46 -3.32
N ALA A 33 2.43 -8.07 -2.14
CA ALA A 33 1.30 -7.89 -1.23
C ALA A 33 1.05 -6.41 -0.92
N CYS A 34 2.13 -5.67 -0.63
CA CYS A 34 2.08 -4.24 -0.31
C CYS A 34 1.53 -3.44 -1.50
N LYS A 35 2.07 -3.69 -2.69
CA LYS A 35 1.70 -2.97 -3.93
C LYS A 35 0.25 -3.18 -4.34
N PHE A 36 -0.36 -4.29 -3.95
CA PHE A 36 -1.74 -4.63 -4.28
C PHE A 36 -2.70 -4.53 -3.08
N CYS A 37 -2.24 -4.00 -1.94
CA CYS A 37 -3.00 -3.85 -0.70
C CYS A 37 -3.69 -5.15 -0.23
N LEU A 38 -3.03 -6.30 -0.40
CA LEU A 38 -3.54 -7.61 -0.02
C LEU A 38 -3.33 -7.87 1.48
N ASN A 39 -4.13 -7.19 2.31
CA ASN A 39 -3.95 -7.09 3.77
C ASN A 39 -3.80 -8.44 4.48
N THR A 40 -4.62 -9.43 4.13
CA THR A 40 -4.61 -10.75 4.76
C THR A 40 -3.29 -11.48 4.48
N GLU A 41 -2.92 -11.57 3.20
CA GLU A 41 -1.69 -12.21 2.75
C GLU A 41 -0.46 -11.49 3.28
N LEU A 42 -0.49 -10.16 3.28
CA LEU A 42 0.58 -9.30 3.77
C LEU A 42 0.89 -9.56 5.25
N ARG A 43 -0.14 -9.63 6.10
CA ARG A 43 0.04 -9.96 7.52
C ARG A 43 0.60 -11.37 7.72
N ASN A 44 0.13 -12.33 6.94
CA ASN A 44 0.62 -13.71 7.00
C ASN A 44 2.09 -13.82 6.56
N LEU A 45 2.47 -13.11 5.49
CA LEU A 45 3.84 -13.05 5.00
C LEU A 45 4.76 -12.36 6.01
N TRP A 46 4.33 -11.24 6.60
CA TRP A 46 5.09 -10.56 7.65
C TRP A 46 5.32 -11.50 8.84
N LYS A 47 4.28 -12.17 9.35
CA LYS A 47 4.44 -13.13 10.47
C LYS A 47 5.48 -14.21 10.17
N ARG A 48 5.43 -14.80 8.98
CA ARG A 48 6.35 -15.86 8.52
C ARG A 48 7.75 -15.36 8.17
N MET A 49 7.94 -14.06 7.97
CA MET A 49 9.24 -13.49 7.63
C MET A 49 10.18 -13.54 8.84
N GLY A 50 11.41 -14.03 8.61
CA GLY A 50 12.43 -14.13 9.65
C GLY A 50 12.87 -12.77 10.21
N ALA A 51 13.36 -12.78 11.45
CA ALA A 51 13.71 -11.56 12.19
C ALA A 51 14.75 -10.68 11.47
N ARG A 52 15.77 -11.29 10.85
CA ARG A 52 16.79 -10.57 10.08
C ARG A 52 16.19 -9.73 8.95
N LYS A 53 15.38 -10.36 8.08
CA LYS A 53 14.71 -9.66 6.98
C LYS A 53 13.78 -8.54 7.48
N LYS A 54 13.04 -8.78 8.58
CA LYS A 54 12.20 -7.74 9.20
C LYS A 54 13.04 -6.55 9.69
N LYS A 55 14.19 -6.82 10.30
CA LYS A 55 15.14 -5.78 10.74
C LYS A 55 15.66 -4.98 9.56
N ASP A 56 16.01 -5.64 8.45
CA ASP A 56 16.45 -4.98 7.21
C ASP A 56 15.34 -4.05 6.69
N TYR A 57 14.10 -4.52 6.60
CA TYR A 57 12.94 -3.70 6.20
C TYR A 57 12.72 -2.49 7.11
N LEU A 58 12.83 -2.66 8.43
CA LEU A 58 12.68 -1.56 9.38
C LEU A 58 13.83 -0.56 9.32
N TYR A 59 15.05 -1.04 9.08
CA TYR A 59 16.21 -0.19 8.87
C TYR A 59 16.06 0.64 7.59
N GLU A 60 15.62 0.01 6.48
CA GLU A 60 15.31 0.71 5.23
C GLU A 60 14.22 1.77 5.39
N CYS A 61 13.24 1.55 6.28
CA CYS A 61 12.19 2.54 6.57
C CYS A 61 12.70 3.80 7.29
N ASN A 62 13.78 3.69 8.06
CA ASN A 62 14.34 4.78 8.87
C ASN A 62 15.38 5.62 8.12
N GLY A 63 15.84 5.17 6.95
CA GLY A 63 16.82 5.88 6.13
C GLY A 63 16.22 6.58 4.92
N TYR A 64 17.08 7.23 4.12
CA TYR A 64 16.75 7.80 2.80
C TYR A 64 16.63 6.73 1.69
N SER A 65 16.13 5.54 2.02
CA SER A 65 16.09 4.44 1.05
C SER A 65 15.04 4.70 -0.04
N LYS A 66 15.29 4.21 -1.27
CA LYS A 66 14.34 4.24 -2.39
C LYS A 66 13.19 3.23 -2.22
N MET A 67 12.84 2.90 -0.98
CA MET A 67 11.79 1.94 -0.68
C MET A 67 10.46 2.49 -1.18
N ASP A 68 9.75 1.67 -1.95
CA ASP A 68 8.42 1.96 -2.46
C ASP A 68 7.48 2.35 -1.30
N MET A 69 6.75 3.45 -1.48
CA MET A 69 5.94 4.07 -0.42
C MET A 69 4.88 3.12 0.13
N LEU A 70 4.27 2.27 -0.71
CA LEU A 70 3.32 1.24 -0.25
C LEU A 70 4.03 0.20 0.60
N VAL A 71 5.23 -0.22 0.21
CA VAL A 71 6.01 -1.18 1.01
C VAL A 71 6.40 -0.56 2.36
N ARG A 72 6.81 0.71 2.39
CA ARG A 72 7.14 1.42 3.64
C ARG A 72 5.92 1.55 4.55
N TYR A 73 4.81 2.05 4.02
CA TYR A 73 3.53 2.13 4.72
C TYR A 73 3.16 0.80 5.38
N TRP A 74 3.16 -0.28 4.61
CA TRP A 74 2.78 -1.59 5.10
C TRP A 74 3.78 -2.22 6.07
N THR A 75 5.06 -1.91 5.95
CA THR A 75 6.10 -2.35 6.89
C THR A 75 5.89 -1.72 8.26
N LEU A 76 5.65 -0.41 8.31
CA LEU A 76 5.35 0.31 9.56
C LEU A 76 4.03 -0.18 10.17
N MET A 77 2.99 -0.33 9.36
CA MET A 77 1.68 -0.82 9.81
C MET A 77 1.72 -2.25 10.36
N THR A 78 2.48 -3.16 9.74
CA THR A 78 2.56 -4.57 10.22
C THR A 78 3.53 -4.78 11.36
N SER A 79 4.54 -3.94 11.49
CA SER A 79 5.48 -3.98 12.62
C SER A 79 4.90 -3.38 13.91
N GLY A 80 3.79 -2.64 13.82
CA GLY A 80 3.22 -1.90 14.95
C GLY A 80 4.05 -0.67 15.33
N ARG A 81 5.07 -0.31 14.54
CA ARG A 81 5.93 0.87 14.76
C ARG A 81 5.39 2.12 14.05
N PHE A 82 4.07 2.18 13.91
CA PHE A 82 3.43 3.32 13.29
C PHE A 82 3.41 4.47 14.31
N LEU A 83 4.41 5.36 14.24
CA LEU A 83 4.51 6.50 15.14
C LEU A 83 3.58 7.62 14.67
N VAL A 84 2.77 8.12 15.60
CA VAL A 84 1.85 9.24 15.40
C VAL A 84 2.61 10.52 14.99
N SER A 85 3.90 10.63 15.33
CA SER A 85 4.75 11.79 15.03
C SER A 85 5.13 11.95 13.55
N ASP A 86 5.04 10.90 12.73
CA ASP A 86 5.35 10.99 11.28
C ASP A 86 4.25 11.72 10.48
N MET A 87 3.20 12.19 11.15
CA MET A 87 2.07 12.91 10.56
C MET A 87 1.79 14.21 11.30
N HIS A 88 2.34 15.31 10.79
CA HIS A 88 1.66 16.59 10.93
C HIS A 88 0.85 16.85 9.64
N SER A 89 -0.43 17.14 9.86
CA SER A 89 -1.43 17.74 8.95
C SER A 89 -2.02 17.00 7.74
N PHE A 90 -1.66 15.75 7.42
CA PHE A 90 -2.43 14.93 6.48
C PHE A 90 -2.47 13.49 6.94
N THR A 91 -3.66 12.88 6.99
CA THR A 91 -3.75 11.49 7.43
C THR A 91 -3.08 10.57 6.42
N ILE A 92 -2.34 9.56 6.88
CA ILE A 92 -1.52 8.71 6.01
C ILE A 92 -2.36 8.07 4.91
N ASN A 93 -3.65 7.79 5.18
CA ASN A 93 -4.54 7.23 4.17
C ASN A 93 -4.78 8.20 3.03
N GLN A 94 -4.83 9.51 3.29
CA GLN A 94 -4.93 10.55 2.26
C GLN A 94 -3.63 10.65 1.45
N VAL A 95 -2.46 10.71 2.10
CA VAL A 95 -1.16 10.71 1.40
C VAL A 95 -1.00 9.46 0.54
N MET A 96 -1.37 8.29 1.07
CA MET A 96 -1.32 7.04 0.33
C MET A 96 -2.36 7.01 -0.79
N PHE A 97 -3.55 7.57 -0.59
CA PHE A 97 -4.57 7.70 -1.64
C PHE A 97 -4.04 8.53 -2.81
N GLU A 98 -3.52 9.72 -2.54
CA GLU A 98 -2.89 10.60 -3.54
C GLU A 98 -1.73 9.89 -4.27
N HIS A 99 -0.87 9.20 -3.52
CA HIS A 99 0.21 8.41 -4.11
C HIS A 99 -0.29 7.33 -5.07
N VAL A 100 -1.34 6.56 -4.70
CA VAL A 100 -1.85 5.48 -5.55
C VAL A 100 -2.72 5.98 -6.71
N GLN A 101 -3.21 7.22 -6.68
CA GLN A 101 -3.92 7.81 -7.82
C GLN A 101 -3.06 7.81 -9.09
N TYR A 102 -1.76 8.13 -8.97
CA TYR A 102 -0.82 8.09 -10.11
C TYR A 102 -0.68 6.70 -10.73
N SER A 103 -0.84 5.64 -9.93
CA SER A 103 -0.77 4.26 -10.41
C SER A 103 -2.03 3.80 -11.17
N LYS A 104 -3.12 4.59 -11.15
CA LYS A 104 -4.44 4.25 -11.70
C LYS A 104 -4.99 2.90 -11.21
N ASN A 105 -4.52 2.42 -10.05
CA ASN A 105 -4.99 1.18 -9.46
C ASN A 105 -6.24 1.47 -8.61
N VAL A 106 -7.41 1.40 -9.25
CA VAL A 106 -8.72 1.69 -8.63
C VAL A 106 -8.94 0.90 -7.34
N LYS A 107 -8.44 -0.34 -7.26
CA LYS A 107 -8.58 -1.18 -6.07
C LYS A 107 -7.77 -0.67 -4.88
N ASN A 108 -6.54 -0.18 -5.13
CA ASN A 108 -5.75 0.49 -4.09
C ASN A 108 -6.38 1.83 -3.68
N MET A 109 -6.88 2.62 -4.64
CA MET A 109 -7.56 3.88 -4.37
C MET A 109 -8.79 3.63 -3.47
N ALA A 110 -9.63 2.66 -3.82
CA ALA A 110 -10.80 2.27 -3.02
C ALA A 110 -10.39 1.82 -1.60
N TYR A 111 -9.28 1.09 -1.47
CA TYR A 111 -8.76 0.65 -0.17
C TYR A 111 -8.43 1.83 0.77
N PHE A 112 -7.67 2.82 0.29
CA PHE A 112 -7.29 3.97 1.12
C PHE A 112 -8.47 4.93 1.34
N TRP A 113 -9.32 5.12 0.32
CA TRP A 113 -10.55 5.90 0.44
C TRP A 113 -11.47 5.38 1.54
N ALA A 114 -11.65 4.05 1.60
CA ALA A 114 -12.47 3.41 2.62
C ALA A 114 -11.96 3.65 4.05
N LYS A 115 -10.67 3.93 4.22
CA LYS A 115 -10.03 4.21 5.52
C LYS A 115 -10.02 5.67 5.92
N MET A 116 -10.36 6.56 5.00
CA MET A 116 -10.47 7.99 5.28
C MET A 116 -11.80 8.33 5.94
N THR A 117 -11.79 9.31 6.85
CA THR A 117 -12.99 9.92 7.42
C THR A 117 -13.73 10.75 6.37
N LEU A 118 -14.98 11.12 6.64
CA LEU A 118 -15.74 12.00 5.76
C LEU A 118 -15.04 13.34 5.53
N ILE A 119 -14.41 13.90 6.56
CA ILE A 119 -13.68 15.17 6.49
C ILE A 119 -12.47 15.04 5.56
N GLN A 120 -11.64 14.01 5.75
CA GLN A 120 -10.47 13.74 4.89
C GLN A 120 -10.87 13.54 3.43
N ARG A 121 -11.98 12.85 3.18
CA ARG A 121 -12.52 12.67 1.82
C ARG A 121 -12.92 14.00 1.19
N ARG A 122 -13.58 14.88 1.96
CA ARG A 122 -13.94 16.23 1.50
C ARG A 122 -12.70 17.06 1.20
N GLU A 123 -11.72 17.08 2.09
CA GLU A 123 -10.46 17.82 1.88
C GLU A 123 -9.69 17.30 0.66
N THR A 124 -9.57 15.98 0.51
CA THR A 124 -8.94 15.36 -0.66
C THR A 124 -9.66 15.72 -1.96
N PHE A 125 -11.00 15.72 -1.93
CA PHE A 125 -11.81 16.15 -3.06
C PHE A 125 -11.55 17.63 -3.37
N LEU A 126 -11.67 18.52 -2.39
CA LEU A 126 -11.42 19.96 -2.56
C LEU A 126 -10.01 20.23 -3.11
N ASN A 127 -8.98 19.59 -2.58
CA ASN A 127 -7.61 19.71 -3.09
C ASN A 127 -7.48 19.28 -4.55
N PHE A 128 -8.22 18.24 -4.97
CA PHE A 128 -8.22 17.79 -6.35
C PHE A 128 -8.85 18.79 -7.32
N PHE A 129 -9.90 19.52 -6.90
CA PHE A 129 -10.55 20.53 -7.74
C PHE A 129 -9.80 21.86 -7.71
N MET A 130 -9.37 22.34 -6.54
CA MET A 130 -8.67 23.62 -6.40
C MET A 130 -7.30 23.61 -7.10
N ASN A 131 -6.59 22.47 -7.15
CA ASN A 131 -5.32 22.36 -7.87
C ASN A 131 -5.47 22.24 -9.40
N LYS A 132 -6.70 22.14 -9.92
CA LYS A 132 -6.96 22.12 -11.37
C LYS A 132 -7.29 23.48 -11.97
N GLU A 133 -7.47 24.52 -11.15
CA GLU A 133 -7.74 25.89 -11.62
C GLU A 133 -6.46 26.72 -11.85
N VAL A 134 -5.27 26.11 -11.73
CA VAL A 134 -3.96 26.79 -11.88
C VAL A 134 -3.16 26.27 -13.10
N LEU A 135 -3.83 25.71 -14.12
CA LEU A 135 -3.20 25.36 -15.40
C LEU A 135 -4.00 25.90 -16.59
#